data_AF-A0A3B4FIN8-F1
#
_entry.id   AF-A0A3B4FIN8-F1
#
_cell.length_a   1.000
_cell.length_b   1.000
_cell.length_c   1.000
_cell.angle_alpha   90.00
_cell.angle_beta   90.00
_cell.angle_gamma   90.00
#
_symmetry.space_group_name_H-M   'P 1'
#
loop_
_entity.id
_entity.type
_entity.pdbx_description
1 polymer ?
#
loop_
_entity_poly.entity_id
_entity_poly.type
_entity_poly.pdbx_seq_one_letter_code
_entity_poly.pdbx_strand_id
1 'polypeptide(L)'
;MPPVIAASRLTLSVRLLVKRSSVNRLISVHCSFLVLLFVYLGPWPKDVGIIALELYFPSQYVDQTELEEFDGVPAGKYTVGLGQARMGFCSDREDINSLCLTVVQRLMEKNALSYNSIGRLEVGTETIIDKSKSVKTALMQLFENSGNTDVEGIDTTNACYGGTAALFNAVNWVESSSWDGRYALVVAGDIAVYATGSARPTGGAGAVAILIGPNAPLAFERGLRGTHMQHAYDFYKPDMVSEYPVVDGKLSIQCYLSALDRCYSVYRNKIYAQWQREGSDKSFSLEDFGFLVFHSPYCKLVQKSLARLMLNDFLNHPSPNTETGPFTGLEAFRDVQPEDTYFDRDVEKAFMKASTDMFERKTKASLLISNQNGNMYTPSVYGCLASLIAQHTPSQMAGQRIGVFSYGSGFAATLYSLRVTQDHIPGSSLDKLVLSLSDLKTRLDSRKKVSPALFSENMKLREDTHHLANYVPQGSVEDLFPGTWYLTRVDDKHRREYARRPLDDDLPAESERVRSSSATEVQEE
;
A
#
# COMPACT_ATOMS: atom_id res chain seq x y z
N MET A 1 -107.10 20.37 9.60
CA MET A 1 -107.16 21.11 8.32
C MET A 1 -105.75 21.21 7.74
N PRO A 2 -105.57 21.12 6.41
CA PRO A 2 -104.60 20.27 5.65
C PRO A 2 -103.46 21.11 5.00
N PRO A 3 -102.67 20.69 3.96
CA PRO A 3 -102.56 19.41 3.18
C PRO A 3 -101.11 18.84 2.99
N VAL A 4 -100.87 17.54 2.69
CA VAL A 4 -100.89 16.73 1.41
C VAL A 4 -99.83 17.19 0.37
N ILE A 5 -98.87 16.36 -0.10
CA ILE A 5 -98.85 15.53 -1.34
C ILE A 5 -97.69 14.50 -1.33
N ALA A 6 -97.85 13.40 -2.08
CA ALA A 6 -97.18 12.09 -2.06
C ALA A 6 -96.07 11.82 -3.12
N ALA A 7 -95.49 10.61 -3.02
CA ALA A 7 -94.82 9.76 -4.04
C ALA A 7 -93.34 10.11 -4.40
N SER A 8 -92.40 9.19 -4.69
CA SER A 8 -92.36 7.74 -4.92
C SER A 8 -90.91 7.20 -4.81
N ARG A 9 -90.77 5.87 -4.67
CA ARG A 9 -89.52 5.09 -4.74
C ARG A 9 -88.97 5.04 -6.18
N LEU A 10 -87.64 5.00 -6.35
CA LEU A 10 -86.98 4.06 -7.27
C LEU A 10 -85.48 3.87 -6.92
N THR A 11 -85.14 2.66 -6.49
CA THR A 11 -83.79 2.09 -6.48
C THR A 11 -83.57 1.27 -7.76
N LEU A 12 -82.44 1.44 -8.46
CA LEU A 12 -81.87 0.36 -9.29
C LEU A 12 -80.35 0.53 -9.56
N SER A 13 -79.59 -0.38 -8.95
CA SER A 13 -78.44 -1.16 -9.42
C SER A 13 -77.21 -0.58 -10.17
N VAL A 14 -76.05 -0.76 -9.50
CA VAL A 14 -74.80 -1.45 -9.93
C VAL A 14 -74.11 -1.02 -11.25
N ARG A 15 -72.88 -0.51 -11.16
CA ARG A 15 -71.64 -1.24 -11.56
C ARG A 15 -70.34 -0.46 -11.34
N LEU A 16 -69.40 -1.18 -10.71
CA LEU A 16 -67.96 -0.98 -10.76
C LEU A 16 -67.49 -0.62 -12.18
N LEU A 17 -66.75 0.47 -12.31
CA LEU A 17 -65.52 0.59 -13.10
C LEU A 17 -64.92 1.97 -12.74
N VAL A 18 -63.62 2.18 -12.92
CA VAL A 18 -62.90 3.44 -12.59
C VAL A 18 -62.47 3.61 -11.13
N LYS A 19 -61.64 2.68 -10.63
CA LYS A 19 -60.66 3.00 -9.56
C LYS A 19 -59.42 2.08 -9.54
N ARG A 20 -58.97 1.62 -10.71
CA ARG A 20 -57.71 0.86 -10.89
C ARG A 20 -56.70 1.52 -11.84
N SER A 21 -57.08 2.53 -12.63
CA SER A 21 -56.17 3.17 -13.59
C SER A 21 -55.26 4.24 -12.97
N SER A 22 -55.72 4.95 -11.94
CA SER A 22 -54.94 6.07 -11.36
C SER A 22 -53.80 5.62 -10.43
N VAL A 23 -53.96 4.48 -9.73
CA VAL A 23 -52.90 3.93 -8.85
C VAL A 23 -51.77 3.31 -9.68
N ASN A 24 -52.10 2.60 -10.77
CA ASN A 24 -51.09 2.07 -11.68
C ASN A 24 -50.35 3.18 -12.46
N ARG A 25 -50.99 4.31 -12.75
CA ARG A 25 -50.28 5.47 -13.34
C ARG A 25 -49.35 6.16 -12.36
N LEU A 26 -49.71 6.27 -11.07
CA LEU A 26 -48.82 6.87 -10.07
C LEU A 26 -47.59 6.00 -9.79
N ILE A 27 -47.78 4.67 -9.72
CA ILE A 27 -46.68 3.70 -9.56
C ILE A 27 -45.81 3.66 -10.82
N SER A 28 -46.40 3.73 -12.03
CA SER A 28 -45.65 3.78 -13.28
C SER A 28 -44.85 5.08 -13.43
N VAL A 29 -45.38 6.23 -12.99
CA VAL A 29 -44.65 7.51 -13.06
C VAL A 29 -43.52 7.57 -12.02
N HIS A 30 -43.69 7.01 -10.83
CA HIS A 30 -42.59 6.87 -9.84
C HIS A 30 -41.52 5.86 -10.30
N CYS A 31 -41.90 4.74 -10.92
CA CYS A 31 -40.95 3.78 -11.47
C CYS A 31 -40.20 4.37 -12.68
N SER A 32 -40.89 5.11 -13.55
CA SER A 32 -40.25 5.84 -14.66
C SER A 32 -39.36 6.98 -14.20
N PHE A 33 -39.65 7.64 -13.06
CA PHE A 33 -38.75 8.66 -12.48
C PHE A 33 -37.50 8.03 -11.85
N LEU A 34 -37.61 6.88 -11.17
CA LEU A 34 -36.45 6.15 -10.65
C LEU A 34 -35.57 5.61 -11.78
N VAL A 35 -36.19 5.11 -12.86
CA VAL A 35 -35.49 4.65 -14.05
C VAL A 35 -34.86 5.82 -14.80
N LEU A 36 -35.52 6.98 -14.92
CA LEU A 36 -34.92 8.18 -15.54
C LEU A 36 -33.74 8.74 -14.72
N LEU A 37 -33.77 8.65 -13.39
CA LEU A 37 -32.65 9.09 -12.54
C LEU A 37 -31.42 8.18 -12.71
N PHE A 38 -31.64 6.88 -12.92
CA PHE A 38 -30.59 5.91 -13.24
C PHE A 38 -30.09 5.97 -14.69
N VAL A 39 -30.85 6.55 -15.61
CA VAL A 39 -30.47 6.67 -17.02
C VAL A 39 -29.58 7.90 -17.27
N TYR A 40 -29.67 8.94 -16.44
CA TYR A 40 -28.83 10.15 -16.56
C TYR A 40 -27.49 10.08 -15.84
N LEU A 41 -27.32 9.15 -14.90
CA LEU A 41 -26.06 8.85 -14.23
C LEU A 41 -25.65 7.45 -14.69
N GLY A 42 -24.66 7.35 -15.58
CA GLY A 42 -24.15 6.05 -16.03
C GLY A 42 -23.84 5.12 -14.84
N PRO A 43 -23.89 3.80 -15.01
CA PRO A 43 -23.64 2.87 -13.91
C PRO A 43 -22.25 3.14 -13.32
N TRP A 44 -22.15 3.14 -11.99
CA TRP A 44 -20.89 3.27 -11.27
C TRP A 44 -19.86 2.29 -11.86
N PRO A 45 -18.60 2.71 -12.10
CA PRO A 45 -17.58 1.86 -12.70
C PRO A 45 -17.48 0.56 -11.91
N LYS A 46 -17.45 -0.59 -12.58
CA LYS A 46 -17.38 -1.89 -11.87
C LYS A 46 -15.96 -2.20 -11.44
N ASP A 47 -15.85 -2.90 -10.31
CA ASP A 47 -14.60 -3.50 -9.85
C ASP A 47 -13.41 -2.54 -9.87
N VAL A 48 -13.61 -1.33 -9.34
CA VAL A 48 -12.55 -0.33 -9.22
C VAL A 48 -11.47 -0.86 -8.29
N GLY A 49 -10.22 -0.83 -8.75
CA GLY A 49 -9.09 -1.27 -7.94
C GLY A 49 -7.75 -1.25 -8.67
N ILE A 50 -6.82 -2.07 -8.19
CA ILE A 50 -5.43 -2.07 -8.64
C ILE A 50 -5.31 -2.86 -9.95
N ILE A 51 -4.93 -2.17 -11.02
CA ILE A 51 -4.69 -2.73 -12.35
C ILE A 51 -3.22 -3.15 -12.52
N ALA A 52 -2.31 -2.28 -12.12
CA ALA A 52 -0.87 -2.49 -12.20
C ALA A 52 -0.20 -1.97 -10.93
N LEU A 53 0.91 -2.60 -10.55
CA LEU A 53 1.72 -2.23 -9.40
C LEU A 53 3.19 -2.34 -9.80
N GLU A 54 3.97 -1.29 -9.57
CA GLU A 54 5.42 -1.29 -9.76
C GLU A 54 6.10 -0.85 -8.46
N LEU A 55 7.22 -1.49 -8.13
CA LEU A 55 8.00 -1.19 -6.93
C LEU A 55 9.40 -0.74 -7.35
N TYR A 56 9.96 0.23 -6.65
CA TYR A 56 11.35 0.60 -6.69
C TYR A 56 11.95 0.53 -5.28
N PHE A 57 13.19 0.06 -5.19
CA PHE A 57 14.03 0.12 -4.01
C PHE A 57 15.48 0.39 -4.45
N PRO A 58 16.30 1.04 -3.62
CA PRO A 58 17.69 1.33 -3.97
C PRO A 58 18.51 0.08 -4.27
N SER A 59 19.57 0.24 -5.06
CA SER A 59 20.45 -0.84 -5.51
C SER A 59 21.43 -1.33 -4.45
N GLN A 60 21.45 -0.71 -3.26
CA GLN A 60 22.39 -1.02 -2.19
C GLN A 60 21.66 -1.41 -0.91
N TYR A 61 22.29 -2.27 -0.10
CA TYR A 61 21.80 -2.62 1.23
C TYR A 61 22.94 -2.87 2.22
N VAL A 62 22.65 -2.70 3.51
CA VAL A 62 23.49 -3.20 4.61
C VAL A 62 22.90 -4.51 5.15
N ASP A 63 23.76 -5.50 5.43
CA ASP A 63 23.35 -6.78 6.01
C ASP A 63 23.11 -6.63 7.52
N GLN A 64 22.00 -7.17 8.02
CA GLN A 64 21.62 -7.01 9.42
C GLN A 64 22.52 -7.82 10.37
N THR A 65 23.11 -8.92 9.92
CA THR A 65 24.07 -9.70 10.71
C THR A 65 25.36 -8.91 10.89
N GLU A 66 25.87 -8.31 9.80
CA GLU A 66 27.05 -7.45 9.86
C GLU A 66 26.78 -6.18 10.69
N LEU A 67 25.55 -5.64 10.64
CA LEU A 67 25.15 -4.49 11.45
C LEU A 67 25.02 -4.85 12.94
N GLU A 68 24.61 -6.07 13.29
CA GLU A 68 24.61 -6.55 14.69
C GLU A 68 26.04 -6.53 15.27
N GLU A 69 27.01 -7.03 14.50
CA GLU A 69 28.43 -7.03 14.88
C GLU A 69 28.98 -5.60 15.01
N PHE A 70 28.68 -4.73 14.04
CA PHE A 70 29.14 -3.34 14.02
C PHE A 70 28.58 -2.52 15.20
N ASP A 71 27.30 -2.72 15.54
CA ASP A 71 26.65 -2.03 16.66
C ASP A 71 27.01 -2.62 18.03
N GLY A 72 27.75 -3.74 18.07
CA GLY A 72 28.12 -4.43 19.30
C GLY A 72 26.93 -5.04 20.05
N VAL A 73 25.90 -5.48 19.33
CA VAL A 73 24.69 -6.09 19.93
C VAL A 73 24.72 -7.62 19.84
N PRO A 74 23.95 -8.34 20.67
CA PRO A 74 23.90 -9.80 20.60
C PRO A 74 23.40 -10.30 19.24
N ALA A 75 24.02 -11.37 18.75
CA ALA A 75 23.60 -12.06 17.54
C ALA A 75 22.11 -12.45 17.60
N GLY A 76 21.38 -12.20 16.53
CA GLY A 76 19.95 -12.45 16.46
C GLY A 76 19.07 -11.27 16.89
N LYS A 77 19.62 -10.18 17.45
CA LYS A 77 18.80 -9.04 17.90
C LYS A 77 17.99 -8.43 16.75
N TYR A 78 18.58 -8.28 15.58
CA TYR A 78 17.94 -7.73 14.38
C TYR A 78 17.36 -8.84 13.51
N THR A 79 18.14 -9.90 13.27
CA THR A 79 17.75 -10.99 12.36
C THR A 79 16.61 -11.86 12.89
N VAL A 80 16.52 -12.08 14.20
CA VAL A 80 15.45 -12.86 14.85
C VAL A 80 14.50 -11.95 15.63
N GLY A 81 15.04 -11.00 16.40
CA GLY A 81 14.27 -10.10 17.26
C GLY A 81 13.39 -9.16 16.44
N LEU A 82 13.94 -8.49 15.43
CA LEU A 82 13.17 -7.68 14.48
C LEU A 82 12.66 -8.51 13.30
N GLY A 83 13.34 -9.61 12.96
CA GLY A 83 13.02 -10.43 11.79
C GLY A 83 13.52 -9.79 10.49
N GLN A 84 14.59 -9.01 10.53
CA GLN A 84 15.12 -8.25 9.39
C GLN A 84 16.43 -8.87 8.90
N ALA A 85 16.58 -9.10 7.60
CA ALA A 85 17.80 -9.67 7.02
C ALA A 85 18.70 -8.60 6.38
N ARG A 86 18.10 -7.68 5.62
CA ARG A 86 18.83 -6.64 4.87
C ARG A 86 18.04 -5.33 4.94
N MET A 87 18.75 -4.21 4.93
CA MET A 87 18.16 -2.87 4.94
C MET A 87 18.65 -2.07 3.74
N GLY A 88 17.74 -1.73 2.83
CA GLY A 88 18.04 -0.88 1.68
C GLY A 88 18.14 0.57 2.10
N PHE A 89 19.05 1.33 1.48
CA PHE A 89 19.23 2.74 1.79
C PHE A 89 19.62 3.52 0.54
N CYS A 90 19.29 4.80 0.54
CA CYS A 90 19.64 5.73 -0.53
C CYS A 90 20.99 6.38 -0.26
N SER A 91 21.77 6.60 -1.31
CA SER A 91 22.90 7.52 -1.26
C SER A 91 22.44 8.98 -1.43
N ASP A 92 23.37 9.93 -1.51
CA ASP A 92 23.06 11.34 -1.78
C ASP A 92 22.57 11.61 -3.22
N ARG A 93 22.59 10.59 -4.09
CA ARG A 93 22.02 10.61 -5.45
C ARG A 93 20.52 10.41 -5.48
N GLU A 94 19.90 9.91 -4.41
CA GLU A 94 18.48 9.57 -4.40
C GLU A 94 17.73 10.36 -3.33
N ASP A 95 16.60 10.95 -3.74
CA ASP A 95 15.66 11.63 -2.85
C ASP A 95 14.22 11.22 -3.18
N ILE A 96 13.26 11.72 -2.41
CA ILE A 96 11.84 11.36 -2.59
C ILE A 96 11.34 11.60 -4.02
N ASN A 97 11.75 12.69 -4.67
CA ASN A 97 11.32 12.98 -6.04
C ASN A 97 11.94 11.96 -7.00
N SER A 98 13.22 11.64 -6.85
CA SER A 98 13.90 10.69 -7.74
C SER A 98 13.37 9.26 -7.59
N LEU A 99 13.03 8.82 -6.36
CA LEU A 99 12.35 7.56 -6.11
C LEU A 99 10.99 7.51 -6.82
N CYS A 100 10.19 8.56 -6.67
CA CYS A 100 8.87 8.66 -7.28
C CYS A 100 8.91 8.76 -8.82
N LEU A 101 9.83 9.56 -9.37
CA LEU A 101 10.06 9.66 -10.83
C LEU A 101 10.42 8.29 -11.41
N THR A 102 11.31 7.57 -10.73
CA THR A 102 11.75 6.23 -11.15
C THR A 102 10.61 5.24 -11.20
N VAL A 103 9.83 5.10 -10.12
CA VAL A 103 8.78 4.09 -10.07
C VAL A 103 7.61 4.42 -11.02
N VAL A 104 7.29 5.70 -11.20
CA VAL A 104 6.25 6.13 -12.16
C VAL A 104 6.68 5.81 -13.58
N GLN A 105 7.87 6.26 -14.01
CA GLN A 105 8.30 6.03 -15.38
C GLN A 105 8.43 4.54 -15.69
N ARG A 106 8.96 3.73 -14.75
CA ARG A 106 9.01 2.27 -14.91
C ARG A 106 7.63 1.64 -15.06
N LEU A 107 6.64 2.07 -14.26
CA LEU A 107 5.27 1.58 -14.38
C LEU A 107 4.69 1.91 -15.77
N MET A 108 4.88 3.15 -16.24
CA MET A 108 4.36 3.61 -17.52
C MET A 108 4.97 2.83 -18.69
N GLU A 109 6.30 2.67 -18.70
CA GLU A 109 7.03 1.96 -19.75
C GLU A 109 6.68 0.47 -19.77
N LYS A 110 6.70 -0.21 -18.62
CA LYS A 110 6.44 -1.65 -18.51
C LYS A 110 5.02 -2.04 -18.92
N ASN A 111 4.07 -1.13 -18.72
CA ASN A 111 2.66 -1.35 -19.07
C ASN A 111 2.29 -0.67 -20.41
N ALA A 112 3.26 -0.10 -21.13
CA ALA A 112 3.06 0.63 -22.39
C ALA A 112 1.93 1.68 -22.31
N LEU A 113 1.88 2.44 -21.22
CA LEU A 113 0.84 3.43 -20.96
C LEU A 113 1.19 4.77 -21.58
N SER A 114 0.19 5.43 -22.17
CA SER A 114 0.31 6.84 -22.55
C SER A 114 0.16 7.72 -21.31
N TYR A 115 1.02 8.73 -21.16
CA TYR A 115 0.84 9.77 -20.14
C TYR A 115 -0.50 10.50 -20.25
N ASN A 116 -1.14 10.53 -21.43
CA ASN A 116 -2.48 11.10 -21.63
C ASN A 116 -3.60 10.24 -21.03
N SER A 117 -3.31 8.98 -20.65
CA SER A 117 -4.29 8.07 -20.04
C SER A 117 -4.47 8.25 -18.54
N ILE A 118 -3.72 9.17 -17.92
CA ILE A 118 -3.80 9.47 -16.48
C ILE A 118 -4.57 10.77 -16.26
N GLY A 119 -5.64 10.71 -15.46
CA GLY A 119 -6.46 11.88 -15.09
C GLY A 119 -6.29 12.31 -13.64
N ARG A 120 -5.72 11.45 -12.79
CA ARG A 120 -5.34 11.78 -11.42
C ARG A 120 -3.96 11.22 -11.09
N LEU A 121 -3.12 12.00 -10.43
CA LEU A 121 -1.84 11.59 -9.87
C LEU A 121 -1.72 12.13 -8.44
N GLU A 122 -1.56 11.24 -7.46
CA GLU A 122 -1.44 11.64 -6.05
C GLU A 122 -0.30 10.90 -5.35
N VAL A 123 0.45 11.62 -4.52
CA VAL A 123 1.61 11.09 -3.79
C VAL A 123 1.31 11.00 -2.29
N GLY A 124 1.51 9.81 -1.71
CA GLY A 124 1.60 9.62 -0.28
C GLY A 124 3.06 9.57 0.14
N THR A 125 3.48 10.47 1.04
CA THR A 125 4.85 10.46 1.59
C THR A 125 4.90 11.14 2.95
N GLU A 126 5.86 10.76 3.78
CA GLU A 126 6.28 11.48 4.99
C GLU A 126 7.74 11.97 4.92
N THR A 127 8.35 11.90 3.73
CA THR A 127 9.71 12.37 3.43
C THR A 127 9.64 13.76 2.80
N ILE A 128 9.62 14.79 3.64
CA ILE A 128 9.36 16.17 3.22
C ILE A 128 10.67 16.91 2.92
N ILE A 129 10.86 17.34 1.68
CA ILE A 129 12.01 18.17 1.25
C ILE A 129 11.62 19.60 0.85
N ASP A 130 10.32 19.89 0.74
CA ASP A 130 9.76 21.22 0.56
C ASP A 130 8.42 21.28 1.30
N LYS A 131 8.17 22.38 2.03
CA LYS A 131 6.98 22.53 2.89
C LYS A 131 5.73 23.02 2.15
N SER A 132 5.86 23.40 0.89
CA SER A 132 4.78 23.91 0.06
C SER A 132 4.70 23.23 -1.32
N LYS A 133 5.84 22.97 -1.96
CA LYS A 133 5.88 22.34 -3.28
C LYS A 133 5.76 20.83 -3.12
N SER A 134 4.70 20.26 -3.67
CA SER A 134 4.44 18.82 -3.66
C SER A 134 5.38 18.04 -4.59
N VAL A 135 5.69 16.80 -4.20
CA VAL A 135 6.31 15.77 -5.05
C VAL A 135 5.49 15.56 -6.32
N LYS A 136 4.15 15.58 -6.23
CA LYS A 136 3.26 15.53 -7.39
C LYS A 136 3.65 16.54 -8.48
N THR A 137 3.95 17.78 -8.10
CA THR A 137 4.37 18.79 -9.09
C THR A 137 5.75 18.55 -9.67
N ALA A 138 6.65 17.85 -8.97
CA ALA A 138 7.92 17.39 -9.55
C ALA A 138 7.68 16.26 -10.56
N LEU A 139 6.73 15.35 -10.30
CA LEU A 139 6.35 14.27 -11.22
C LEU A 139 5.73 14.75 -12.53
N MET A 140 5.13 15.95 -12.55
CA MET A 140 4.55 16.52 -13.78
C MET A 140 5.57 16.70 -14.90
N GLN A 141 6.88 16.75 -14.60
CA GLN A 141 7.95 16.74 -15.61
C GLN A 141 7.85 15.54 -16.57
N LEU A 142 7.37 14.38 -16.10
CA LEU A 142 7.15 13.20 -16.94
C LEU A 142 5.99 13.37 -17.94
N PHE A 143 5.07 14.28 -17.67
CA PHE A 143 3.86 14.53 -18.47
C PHE A 143 4.00 15.72 -19.43
N GLU A 144 5.04 16.55 -19.26
CA GLU A 144 5.23 17.79 -20.05
C GLU A 144 5.26 17.52 -21.56
N ASN A 145 6.03 16.52 -22.00
CA ASN A 145 6.16 16.18 -23.42
C ASN A 145 4.85 15.67 -24.05
N SER A 146 3.94 15.09 -23.26
CA SER A 146 2.64 14.64 -23.79
C SER A 146 1.62 15.76 -23.86
N GLY A 147 1.89 16.90 -23.21
CA GLY A 147 0.96 18.02 -23.05
C GLY A 147 -0.16 17.77 -22.03
N ASN A 148 -0.16 16.62 -21.34
CA ASN A 148 -1.20 16.29 -20.35
C ASN A 148 -0.95 17.00 -19.02
N THR A 149 -1.57 18.16 -18.86
CA THR A 149 -1.46 18.99 -17.64
C THR A 149 -2.72 18.98 -16.78
N ASP A 150 -3.85 18.55 -17.35
CA ASP A 150 -5.11 18.38 -16.65
C ASP A 150 -5.12 17.03 -15.90
N VAL A 151 -4.40 17.00 -14.78
CA VAL A 151 -4.22 15.82 -13.93
C VAL A 151 -4.43 16.22 -12.47
N GLU A 152 -5.55 15.79 -11.87
CA GLU A 152 -5.92 16.11 -10.48
C GLU A 152 -5.00 15.41 -9.46
N GLY A 153 -5.04 15.82 -8.19
CA GLY A 153 -4.24 15.25 -7.11
C GLY A 153 -2.99 16.06 -6.77
N ILE A 154 -2.49 15.87 -5.55
CA ILE A 154 -1.33 16.56 -4.96
C ILE A 154 -0.57 15.58 -4.06
N ASP A 155 -0.03 16.02 -2.92
CA ASP A 155 0.54 15.14 -1.90
C ASP A 155 -0.45 15.02 -0.72
N THR A 156 -0.40 13.89 -0.01
CA THR A 156 -1.16 13.64 1.21
C THR A 156 -0.28 12.94 2.24
N THR A 157 -0.32 13.41 3.49
CA THR A 157 0.64 13.02 4.52
C THR A 157 -0.04 12.78 5.87
N ASN A 158 0.16 11.58 6.41
CA ASN A 158 0.10 11.29 7.84
C ASN A 158 1.00 10.07 8.11
N ALA A 159 2.28 10.32 8.39
CA ALA A 159 3.27 9.26 8.55
C ALA A 159 3.14 8.18 7.44
N CYS A 160 3.28 6.90 7.81
CA CYS A 160 3.20 5.76 6.89
C CYS A 160 1.80 5.53 6.28
N TYR A 161 0.77 6.29 6.65
CA TYR A 161 -0.59 6.15 6.14
C TYR A 161 -0.85 6.91 4.83
N GLY A 162 0.02 7.87 4.46
CA GLY A 162 -0.19 8.76 3.30
C GLY A 162 -0.49 8.01 1.99
N GLY A 163 0.21 6.91 1.70
CA GLY A 163 -0.04 6.10 0.51
C GLY A 163 -1.46 5.51 0.46
N THR A 164 -2.02 5.14 1.62
CA THR A 164 -3.40 4.63 1.74
C THR A 164 -4.44 5.73 1.63
N ALA A 165 -4.14 6.94 2.13
CA ALA A 165 -4.98 8.10 1.89
C ALA A 165 -5.06 8.39 0.38
N ALA A 166 -3.92 8.44 -0.32
CA ALA A 166 -3.87 8.65 -1.76
C ALA A 166 -4.61 7.58 -2.55
N LEU A 167 -4.45 6.31 -2.14
CA LEU A 167 -5.16 5.19 -2.73
C LEU A 167 -6.69 5.31 -2.58
N PHE A 168 -7.18 5.68 -1.41
CA PHE A 168 -8.61 5.87 -1.20
C PHE A 168 -9.14 7.09 -1.95
N ASN A 169 -8.38 8.18 -2.02
CA ASN A 169 -8.75 9.35 -2.82
C ASN A 169 -8.86 9.01 -4.31
N ALA A 170 -7.93 8.21 -4.84
CA ALA A 170 -7.99 7.72 -6.21
C ALA A 170 -9.21 6.84 -6.49
N VAL A 171 -9.51 5.86 -5.63
CA VAL A 171 -10.70 5.01 -5.78
C VAL A 171 -11.98 5.86 -5.71
N ASN A 172 -12.07 6.76 -4.75
CA ASN A 172 -13.22 7.65 -4.61
C ASN A 172 -13.39 8.56 -5.84
N TRP A 173 -12.28 9.06 -6.42
CA TRP A 173 -12.29 9.87 -7.64
C TRP A 173 -12.79 9.08 -8.84
N VAL A 174 -12.28 7.85 -9.06
CA VAL A 174 -12.78 6.97 -10.15
C VAL A 174 -14.26 6.69 -9.99
N GLU A 175 -14.75 6.53 -8.76
CA GLU A 175 -16.17 6.30 -8.47
C GLU A 175 -17.01 7.60 -8.48
N SER A 176 -16.42 8.78 -8.63
CA SER A 176 -17.13 10.06 -8.54
C SER A 176 -17.75 10.53 -9.86
N SER A 177 -18.63 11.52 -9.79
CA SER A 177 -19.13 12.24 -10.97
C SER A 177 -18.07 13.05 -11.71
N SER A 178 -16.90 13.27 -11.10
CA SER A 178 -15.77 13.98 -11.70
C SER A 178 -14.83 13.05 -12.47
N TRP A 179 -15.10 11.74 -12.48
CA TRP A 179 -14.29 10.80 -13.25
C TRP A 179 -14.46 11.04 -14.75
N ASP A 180 -13.34 11.15 -15.45
CA ASP A 180 -13.27 11.48 -16.88
C ASP A 180 -12.95 10.27 -17.77
N GLY A 181 -12.97 9.06 -17.19
CA GLY A 181 -12.65 7.81 -17.88
C GLY A 181 -11.16 7.43 -17.87
N ARG A 182 -10.27 8.32 -17.42
CA ARG A 182 -8.82 8.05 -17.33
C ARG A 182 -8.44 7.29 -16.05
N TYR A 183 -7.23 6.76 -16.01
CA TYR A 183 -6.70 6.10 -14.82
C TYR A 183 -6.32 7.11 -13.73
N ALA A 184 -6.36 6.65 -12.49
CA ALA A 184 -5.69 7.31 -11.38
C ALA A 184 -4.36 6.60 -11.10
N LEU A 185 -3.30 7.37 -10.90
CA LEU A 185 -1.96 6.88 -10.55
C LEU A 185 -1.64 7.33 -9.12
N VAL A 186 -1.41 6.35 -8.25
CA VAL A 186 -1.05 6.58 -6.85
C VAL A 186 0.43 6.26 -6.68
N VAL A 187 1.17 7.13 -6.01
CA VAL A 187 2.58 6.91 -5.70
C VAL A 187 2.76 6.98 -4.20
N ALA A 188 3.36 5.95 -3.59
CA ALA A 188 3.79 5.98 -2.21
C ALA A 188 5.32 5.87 -2.20
N GLY A 189 6.03 6.78 -1.53
CA GLY A 189 7.49 6.77 -1.53
C GLY A 189 8.05 7.37 -0.27
N ASP A 190 9.15 6.82 0.24
CA ASP A 190 9.82 7.35 1.42
C ASP A 190 11.27 6.88 1.56
N ILE A 191 12.01 7.66 2.35
CA ILE A 191 13.34 7.31 2.86
C ILE A 191 13.25 7.29 4.39
N ALA A 192 13.21 6.10 4.97
CA ALA A 192 13.08 5.88 6.40
C ALA A 192 14.46 5.81 7.07
N VAL A 193 14.89 6.93 7.64
CA VAL A 193 16.17 7.05 8.35
C VAL A 193 15.97 7.44 9.82
N TYR A 194 16.86 6.94 10.66
CA TYR A 194 16.84 7.18 12.10
C TYR A 194 18.23 7.54 12.61
N ALA A 195 18.27 8.34 13.68
CA ALA A 195 19.47 8.60 14.45
C ALA A 195 20.14 7.30 14.94
N THR A 196 21.43 7.37 15.29
CA THR A 196 22.16 6.24 15.87
C THR A 196 21.42 5.72 17.09
N GLY A 197 21.16 4.41 17.14
CA GLY A 197 20.42 3.80 18.25
C GLY A 197 19.55 2.63 17.77
N SER A 198 18.68 2.14 18.65
CA SER A 198 17.90 0.91 18.43
C SER A 198 16.87 0.97 17.29
N ALA A 199 16.54 2.17 16.79
CA ALA A 199 15.61 2.35 15.69
C ALA A 199 16.29 2.28 14.31
N ARG A 200 17.59 2.61 14.22
CA ARG A 200 18.35 2.61 12.95
C ARG A 200 18.22 1.31 12.14
N PRO A 201 18.29 0.10 12.75
CA PRO A 201 18.14 -1.16 12.01
C PRO A 201 16.73 -1.39 11.43
N THR A 202 15.75 -0.54 11.74
CA THR A 202 14.38 -0.60 11.21
C THR A 202 14.13 0.38 10.06
N GLY A 203 15.18 1.07 9.57
CA GLY A 203 15.09 1.92 8.39
C GLY A 203 14.83 1.16 7.10
N GLY A 204 14.87 1.88 5.99
CA GLY A 204 14.62 1.34 4.65
C GLY A 204 14.30 2.47 3.67
N ALA A 205 14.21 2.15 2.38
CA ALA A 205 13.81 3.14 1.38
C ALA A 205 13.17 2.46 0.17
N GLY A 206 12.23 3.15 -0.47
CA GLY A 206 11.61 2.68 -1.70
C GLY A 206 10.40 3.51 -2.10
N ALA A 207 9.82 3.15 -3.25
CA ALA A 207 8.58 3.73 -3.74
C ALA A 207 7.74 2.68 -4.49
N VAL A 208 6.42 2.81 -4.42
CA VAL A 208 5.46 1.99 -5.16
C VAL A 208 4.56 2.91 -5.97
N ALA A 209 4.39 2.61 -7.26
CA ALA A 209 3.35 3.20 -8.09
C ALA A 209 2.22 2.19 -8.30
N ILE A 210 0.97 2.65 -8.20
CA ILE A 210 -0.23 1.84 -8.27
C ILE A 210 -1.19 2.47 -9.27
N LEU A 211 -1.51 1.75 -10.35
CA LEU A 211 -2.50 2.17 -11.34
C LEU A 211 -3.89 1.71 -10.91
N ILE A 212 -4.82 2.66 -10.81
CA ILE A 212 -6.20 2.45 -10.37
C ILE A 212 -7.18 2.71 -11.52
N GLY A 213 -8.13 1.80 -11.69
CA GLY A 213 -9.21 1.93 -12.65
C GLY A 213 -10.27 0.84 -12.51
N PRO A 214 -11.29 0.84 -13.38
CA PRO A 214 -12.35 -0.17 -13.37
C PRO A 214 -11.88 -1.54 -13.86
N ASN A 215 -12.64 -2.58 -13.56
CA ASN A 215 -12.39 -3.98 -13.99
C ASN A 215 -11.02 -4.50 -13.56
N ALA A 216 -10.59 -4.11 -12.36
CA ALA A 216 -9.27 -4.42 -11.84
C ALA A 216 -9.16 -5.89 -11.41
N PRO A 217 -7.98 -6.53 -11.57
CA PRO A 217 -7.73 -7.87 -11.02
C PRO A 217 -7.77 -7.90 -9.49
N LEU A 218 -7.48 -6.77 -8.82
CA LEU A 218 -7.62 -6.61 -7.37
C LEU A 218 -8.62 -5.47 -7.09
N ALA A 219 -9.90 -5.81 -7.03
CA ALA A 219 -10.99 -4.85 -6.83
C ALA A 219 -11.16 -4.51 -5.33
N PHE A 220 -11.50 -3.26 -4.99
CA PHE A 220 -11.84 -2.92 -3.62
C PHE A 220 -13.20 -3.50 -3.24
N GLU A 221 -13.28 -4.13 -2.05
CA GLU A 221 -14.58 -4.50 -1.50
C GLU A 221 -15.28 -3.25 -0.94
N ARG A 222 -16.30 -2.80 -1.66
CA ARG A 222 -17.01 -1.55 -1.41
C ARG A 222 -17.60 -1.50 -0.01
N GLY A 223 -17.42 -0.37 0.66
CA GLY A 223 -17.93 -0.13 2.01
C GLY A 223 -17.14 -0.83 3.13
N LEU A 224 -16.14 -1.67 2.83
CA LEU A 224 -15.38 -2.42 3.83
C LEU A 224 -14.05 -1.74 4.21
N ARG A 225 -14.14 -0.51 4.73
CA ARG A 225 -13.00 0.23 5.31
C ARG A 225 -13.19 0.39 6.83
N GLY A 226 -12.44 -0.35 7.63
CA GLY A 226 -12.41 -0.24 9.09
C GLY A 226 -11.34 0.77 9.53
N THR A 227 -11.71 2.03 9.69
CA THR A 227 -10.78 3.14 9.98
C THR A 227 -10.78 3.51 11.46
N HIS A 228 -9.60 3.81 12.00
CA HIS A 228 -9.41 4.42 13.32
C HIS A 228 -8.39 5.55 13.22
N MET A 229 -8.70 6.69 13.82
CA MET A 229 -7.80 7.85 13.91
C MET A 229 -7.87 8.37 15.34
N GLN A 230 -6.72 8.73 15.90
CA GLN A 230 -6.63 9.20 17.28
C GLN A 230 -5.38 10.06 17.44
N HIS A 231 -5.48 11.14 18.20
CA HIS A 231 -4.31 11.95 18.54
C HIS A 231 -3.34 11.16 19.44
N ALA A 232 -2.09 11.02 19.01
CA ALA A 232 -1.00 10.36 19.73
C ALA A 232 0.36 10.99 19.38
N TYR A 233 1.33 10.85 20.30
CA TYR A 233 2.73 11.26 20.12
C TYR A 233 3.66 10.05 20.17
N ASP A 234 3.32 9.01 19.42
CA ASP A 234 4.06 7.74 19.39
C ASP A 234 5.27 7.78 18.47
N PHE A 235 5.14 8.44 17.32
CA PHE A 235 6.21 8.79 16.39
C PHE A 235 5.81 10.05 15.64
N TYR A 236 6.70 11.04 15.57
CA TYR A 236 6.45 12.32 14.90
C TYR A 236 7.76 13.03 14.55
N LYS A 237 7.73 13.94 13.57
CA LYS A 237 8.90 14.73 13.11
C LYS A 237 8.70 16.22 13.43
N PRO A 238 8.91 16.66 14.68
CA PRO A 238 8.71 18.05 15.08
C PRO A 238 9.89 18.95 14.70
N ASP A 239 11.10 18.38 14.59
CA ASP A 239 12.32 19.09 14.23
C ASP A 239 12.43 19.20 12.72
N MET A 240 12.27 20.41 12.19
CA MET A 240 12.33 20.70 10.76
C MET A 240 13.77 20.76 10.23
N VAL A 241 14.77 20.72 11.12
CA VAL A 241 16.19 20.72 10.78
C VAL A 241 16.76 19.30 10.73
N SER A 242 16.06 18.30 11.25
CA SER A 242 16.49 16.90 11.19
C SER A 242 15.53 16.08 10.34
N GLU A 243 16.07 15.11 9.61
CA GLU A 243 15.24 14.08 8.98
C GLU A 243 14.75 13.04 10.00
N TYR A 244 15.38 12.98 11.17
CA TYR A 244 15.12 11.95 12.17
C TYR A 244 13.84 12.24 12.97
N PRO A 245 13.00 11.21 13.19
CA PRO A 245 11.80 11.34 14.00
C PRO A 245 12.11 11.31 15.50
N VAL A 246 11.22 11.92 16.28
CA VAL A 246 11.05 11.62 17.71
C VAL A 246 10.17 10.38 17.82
N VAL A 247 10.64 9.36 18.52
CA VAL A 247 9.97 8.05 18.61
C VAL A 247 9.90 7.57 20.05
N ASP A 248 8.68 7.28 20.52
CA ASP A 248 8.45 6.46 21.70
C ASP A 248 8.19 5.02 21.23
N GLY A 249 9.24 4.19 21.26
CA GLY A 249 9.21 2.81 20.76
C GLY A 249 8.19 1.91 21.46
N LYS A 250 7.89 2.15 22.73
CA LYS A 250 6.87 1.37 23.45
C LYS A 250 5.49 1.87 23.06
N LEU A 251 5.26 3.18 23.09
CA LEU A 251 3.96 3.77 22.75
C LEU A 251 3.56 3.45 21.30
N SER A 252 4.49 3.52 20.35
CA SER A 252 4.24 3.17 18.93
C SER A 252 3.74 1.74 18.73
N ILE A 253 4.31 0.76 19.43
CA ILE A 253 3.80 -0.63 19.38
C ILE A 253 2.38 -0.71 19.95
N GLN A 254 2.11 -0.02 21.06
CA GLN A 254 0.78 0.02 21.67
C GLN A 254 -0.26 0.68 20.76
N CYS A 255 0.08 1.84 20.16
CA CYS A 255 -0.76 2.55 19.22
C CYS A 255 -1.04 1.72 17.96
N TYR A 256 -0.03 1.03 17.42
CA TYR A 256 -0.19 0.12 16.29
C TYR A 256 -1.18 -1.01 16.60
N LEU A 257 -1.01 -1.72 17.72
CA LEU A 257 -1.85 -2.87 18.08
C LEU A 257 -3.27 -2.45 18.48
N SER A 258 -3.43 -1.34 19.20
CA SER A 258 -4.75 -0.79 19.53
C SER A 258 -5.51 -0.29 18.28
N ALA A 259 -4.80 0.32 17.33
CA ALA A 259 -5.36 0.68 16.03
C ALA A 259 -5.80 -0.57 15.25
N LEU A 260 -5.00 -1.64 15.27
CA LEU A 260 -5.36 -2.91 14.65
C LEU A 260 -6.64 -3.51 15.24
N ASP A 261 -6.75 -3.58 16.56
CA ASP A 261 -7.96 -4.06 17.25
C ASP A 261 -9.20 -3.29 16.80
N ARG A 262 -9.11 -1.95 16.81
CA ARG A 262 -10.24 -1.08 16.46
C ARG A 262 -10.60 -1.19 14.98
N CYS A 263 -9.62 -1.14 14.09
CA CYS A 263 -9.83 -1.28 12.65
C CYS A 263 -10.45 -2.64 12.32
N TYR A 264 -9.99 -3.71 12.95
CA TYR A 264 -10.53 -5.05 12.75
C TYR A 264 -11.97 -5.16 13.23
N SER A 265 -12.28 -4.66 14.44
CA SER A 265 -13.65 -4.60 14.97
C SER A 265 -14.60 -3.85 14.02
N VAL A 266 -14.21 -2.66 13.54
CA VAL A 266 -15.03 -1.88 12.60
C VAL A 266 -15.22 -2.62 11.27
N TYR A 267 -14.17 -3.24 10.74
CA TYR A 267 -14.25 -4.02 9.50
C TYR A 267 -15.22 -5.21 9.66
N ARG A 268 -15.09 -5.99 10.73
CA ARG A 268 -15.98 -7.13 11.05
C ARG A 268 -17.43 -6.72 11.12
N ASN A 269 -17.74 -5.60 11.78
CA ASN A 269 -19.10 -5.09 11.88
C ASN A 269 -19.66 -4.68 10.51
N LYS A 270 -18.84 -4.05 9.66
CA LYS A 270 -19.26 -3.63 8.32
C LYS A 270 -19.55 -4.80 7.39
N ILE A 271 -18.70 -5.82 7.40
CA ILE A 271 -18.91 -7.00 6.56
C ILE A 271 -20.05 -7.87 7.08
N TYR A 272 -20.19 -8.01 8.41
CA TYR A 272 -21.35 -8.68 9.00
C TYR A 272 -22.66 -8.02 8.56
N ALA A 273 -22.75 -6.68 8.63
CA ALA A 273 -23.92 -5.95 8.17
C ALA A 273 -24.19 -6.10 6.65
N GLN A 274 -23.15 -6.31 5.83
CA GLN A 274 -23.32 -6.64 4.41
C GLN A 274 -23.90 -8.04 4.24
N TRP A 275 -23.30 -9.04 4.89
CA TRP A 275 -23.77 -10.43 4.84
C TRP A 275 -25.19 -10.61 5.36
N GLN A 276 -25.58 -9.90 6.41
CA GLN A 276 -26.96 -9.92 6.90
C GLN A 276 -27.95 -9.40 5.85
N ARG A 277 -27.61 -8.34 5.10
CA ARG A 277 -28.45 -7.86 3.99
C ARG A 277 -28.54 -8.87 2.85
N GLU A 278 -27.55 -9.74 2.72
CA GLU A 278 -27.50 -10.83 1.75
C GLU A 278 -28.11 -12.15 2.30
N GLY A 279 -28.67 -12.13 3.51
CA GLY A 279 -29.33 -13.27 4.14
C GLY A 279 -28.39 -14.27 4.83
N SER A 280 -27.18 -13.86 5.19
CA SER A 280 -26.20 -14.68 5.92
C SER A 280 -25.89 -14.11 7.30
N ASP A 281 -26.07 -14.94 8.34
CA ASP A 281 -25.70 -14.62 9.74
C ASP A 281 -24.28 -15.06 10.11
N LYS A 282 -23.42 -15.29 9.10
CA LYS A 282 -22.04 -15.73 9.31
C LYS A 282 -21.23 -14.67 10.07
N SER A 283 -20.51 -15.07 11.11
CA SER A 283 -19.54 -14.20 11.79
C SER A 283 -18.22 -14.15 11.01
N PHE A 284 -17.65 -12.95 10.85
CA PHE A 284 -16.34 -12.79 10.24
C PHE A 284 -15.21 -13.22 11.20
N SER A 285 -14.21 -13.92 10.65
CA SER A 285 -12.97 -14.34 11.33
C SER A 285 -11.77 -14.28 10.37
N LEU A 286 -10.57 -14.54 10.87
CA LEU A 286 -9.34 -14.68 10.08
C LEU A 286 -9.41 -15.73 8.97
N GLU A 287 -10.29 -16.74 9.09
CA GLU A 287 -10.48 -17.73 8.03
C GLU A 287 -11.19 -17.17 6.78
N ASP A 288 -11.86 -16.03 6.92
CA ASP A 288 -12.52 -15.34 5.80
C ASP A 288 -11.56 -14.50 4.95
N PHE A 289 -10.31 -14.37 5.38
CA PHE A 289 -9.22 -13.84 4.57
C PHE A 289 -8.46 -15.00 3.92
N GLY A 290 -8.24 -14.90 2.61
CA GLY A 290 -7.28 -15.73 1.91
C GLY A 290 -5.85 -15.35 2.30
N PHE A 291 -5.58 -14.04 2.31
CA PHE A 291 -4.30 -13.47 2.69
C PHE A 291 -4.47 -12.21 3.55
N LEU A 292 -3.46 -11.90 4.34
CA LEU A 292 -3.39 -10.71 5.17
C LEU A 292 -2.04 -10.02 5.00
N VAL A 293 -2.12 -8.74 4.64
CA VAL A 293 -1.00 -7.84 4.40
C VAL A 293 -1.06 -6.71 5.41
N PHE A 294 0.09 -6.33 5.96
CA PHE A 294 0.19 -5.30 6.99
C PHE A 294 1.23 -4.26 6.58
N HIS A 295 1.07 -3.03 7.06
CA HIS A 295 2.21 -2.13 7.21
C HIS A 295 3.29 -2.84 8.04
N SER A 296 4.53 -2.89 7.53
CA SER A 296 5.60 -3.66 8.15
C SER A 296 6.78 -2.77 8.53
N PRO A 297 6.77 -2.16 9.74
CA PRO A 297 7.95 -1.51 10.31
C PRO A 297 9.12 -2.49 10.45
N TYR A 298 8.81 -3.72 10.85
CA TYR A 298 9.71 -4.86 10.90
C TYR A 298 8.90 -6.15 11.01
N CYS A 299 9.45 -7.25 10.49
CA CYS A 299 8.71 -8.50 10.31
C CYS A 299 8.13 -9.10 11.61
N LYS A 300 8.83 -8.95 12.75
CA LYS A 300 8.34 -9.47 14.04
C LYS A 300 7.03 -8.82 14.47
N LEU A 301 6.83 -7.51 14.24
CA LEU A 301 5.59 -6.83 14.58
C LEU A 301 4.42 -7.38 13.75
N VAL A 302 4.64 -7.71 12.48
CA VAL A 302 3.61 -8.32 11.63
C VAL A 302 3.23 -9.71 12.12
N GLN A 303 4.19 -10.52 12.55
CA GLN A 303 3.90 -11.82 13.17
C GLN A 303 3.03 -11.66 14.43
N LYS A 304 3.36 -10.69 15.29
CA LYS A 304 2.56 -10.34 16.48
C LYS A 304 1.17 -9.80 16.11
N SER A 305 1.06 -9.09 14.99
CA SER A 305 -0.19 -8.50 14.51
C SER A 305 -1.20 -9.57 14.11
N LEU A 306 -0.76 -10.62 13.39
CA LEU A 306 -1.67 -11.72 13.07
C LEU A 306 -2.10 -12.49 14.32
N ALA A 307 -1.16 -12.75 15.25
CA ALA A 307 -1.47 -13.34 16.55
C ALA A 307 -2.48 -12.49 17.34
N ARG A 308 -2.37 -11.16 17.25
CA ARG A 308 -3.30 -10.22 17.88
C ARG A 308 -4.70 -10.30 17.27
N LEU A 309 -4.83 -10.45 15.95
CA LEU A 309 -6.13 -10.68 15.33
C LEU A 309 -6.74 -12.03 15.75
N MET A 310 -5.91 -13.04 15.97
CA MET A 310 -6.37 -14.34 16.46
C MET A 310 -6.89 -14.26 17.90
N LEU A 311 -6.25 -13.44 18.74
CA LEU A 311 -6.80 -13.09 20.06
C LEU A 311 -8.15 -12.38 19.93
N ASN A 312 -8.29 -11.43 19.00
CA ASN A 312 -9.58 -10.78 18.76
C ASN A 312 -10.66 -11.80 18.36
N ASP A 313 -10.36 -12.73 17.45
CA ASP A 313 -11.31 -13.79 17.07
C ASP A 313 -11.67 -14.69 18.26
N PHE A 314 -10.68 -15.11 19.04
CA PHE A 314 -10.89 -15.92 20.25
C PHE A 314 -11.82 -15.22 21.26
N LEU A 315 -11.55 -13.95 21.56
CA LEU A 315 -12.34 -13.18 22.52
C LEU A 315 -13.76 -12.90 22.00
N ASN A 316 -13.91 -12.63 20.70
CA ASN A 316 -15.22 -12.35 20.09
C ASN A 316 -16.05 -13.61 19.81
N HIS A 317 -15.45 -14.80 19.83
CA HIS A 317 -16.20 -16.04 19.66
C HIS A 317 -17.00 -16.34 20.94
N PRO A 318 -18.32 -16.65 20.88
CA PRO A 318 -19.13 -16.87 22.08
C PRO A 318 -18.68 -18.10 22.89
N SER A 319 -18.34 -19.18 22.19
CA SER A 319 -17.89 -20.45 22.77
C SER A 319 -16.75 -21.07 21.95
N PRO A 320 -15.53 -20.51 21.99
CA PRO A 320 -14.40 -21.02 21.21
C PRO A 320 -14.07 -22.45 21.64
N ASN A 321 -13.80 -23.34 20.69
CA ASN A 321 -13.35 -24.70 20.98
C ASN A 321 -11.89 -24.66 21.41
N THR A 322 -11.63 -24.93 22.69
CA THR A 322 -10.31 -24.91 23.29
C THR A 322 -9.70 -26.30 23.49
N GLU A 323 -10.46 -27.36 23.17
CA GLU A 323 -9.98 -28.74 23.23
C GLU A 323 -9.30 -29.16 21.93
N THR A 324 -9.79 -28.64 20.79
CA THR A 324 -9.30 -28.96 19.45
C THR A 324 -9.37 -27.74 18.52
N GLY A 325 -8.54 -27.76 17.47
CA GLY A 325 -8.51 -26.69 16.48
C GLY A 325 -7.63 -25.50 16.87
N PRO A 326 -7.88 -24.30 16.30
CA PRO A 326 -6.94 -23.19 16.37
C PRO A 326 -6.78 -22.61 17.78
N PHE A 327 -7.77 -22.74 18.67
CA PHE A 327 -7.71 -22.18 20.03
C PHE A 327 -7.33 -23.20 21.10
N THR A 328 -6.75 -24.33 20.71
CA THR A 328 -6.38 -25.40 21.65
C THR A 328 -5.41 -24.89 22.73
N GLY A 329 -5.79 -25.03 24.01
CA GLY A 329 -4.96 -24.64 25.15
C GLY A 329 -4.92 -23.13 25.47
N LEU A 330 -5.89 -22.36 24.97
CA LEU A 330 -6.00 -20.90 25.20
C LEU A 330 -7.08 -20.50 26.21
N GLU A 331 -7.74 -21.45 26.88
CA GLU A 331 -8.82 -21.25 27.85
C GLU A 331 -8.42 -20.34 29.02
N ALA A 332 -7.14 -20.34 29.41
CA ALA A 332 -6.62 -19.43 30.45
C ALA A 332 -6.72 -17.94 30.08
N PHE A 333 -6.89 -17.62 28.80
CA PHE A 333 -6.94 -16.24 28.29
C PHE A 333 -8.36 -15.76 27.99
N ARG A 334 -9.41 -16.50 28.39
CA ARG A 334 -10.79 -16.19 28.00
C ARG A 334 -11.28 -14.83 28.49
N ASP A 335 -10.85 -14.43 29.68
CA ASP A 335 -11.36 -13.24 30.39
C ASP A 335 -10.40 -12.05 30.33
N VAL A 336 -9.32 -12.13 29.56
CA VAL A 336 -8.36 -11.02 29.42
C VAL A 336 -9.01 -9.85 28.67
N GLN A 337 -8.69 -8.63 29.09
CA GLN A 337 -9.09 -7.44 28.35
C GLN A 337 -8.05 -7.14 27.27
N PRO A 338 -8.46 -6.88 26.01
CA PRO A 338 -7.52 -6.55 24.94
C PRO A 338 -6.56 -5.40 25.33
N GLU A 339 -7.05 -4.34 25.95
CA GLU A 339 -6.27 -3.17 26.33
C GLU A 339 -5.13 -3.46 27.33
N ASP A 340 -5.27 -4.49 28.15
CA ASP A 340 -4.28 -4.88 29.17
C ASP A 340 -3.20 -5.81 28.61
N THR A 341 -3.35 -6.30 27.37
CA THR A 341 -2.54 -7.39 26.82
C THR A 341 -1.54 -6.96 25.74
N TYR A 342 -1.38 -5.66 25.47
CA TYR A 342 -0.45 -5.16 24.43
C TYR A 342 1.02 -5.56 24.66
N PHE A 343 1.41 -5.78 25.91
CA PHE A 343 2.77 -6.20 26.29
C PHE A 343 2.77 -7.43 27.21
N ASP A 344 1.64 -8.13 27.30
CA ASP A 344 1.56 -9.38 28.05
C ASP A 344 2.31 -10.47 27.27
N ARG A 345 3.41 -10.96 27.86
CA ARG A 345 4.30 -11.93 27.22
C ARG A 345 3.69 -13.32 27.13
N ASP A 346 2.81 -13.68 28.05
CA ASP A 346 2.17 -15.00 28.06
C ASP A 346 1.08 -15.06 26.98
N VAL A 347 0.28 -14.01 26.87
CA VAL A 347 -0.68 -13.83 25.76
C VAL A 347 0.05 -13.80 24.43
N GLU A 348 1.09 -12.97 24.28
CA GLU A 348 1.88 -12.88 23.05
C GLU A 348 2.41 -14.26 22.64
N LYS A 349 3.08 -14.98 23.56
CA LYS A 349 3.68 -16.28 23.27
C LYS A 349 2.64 -17.33 22.90
N ALA A 350 1.51 -17.38 23.61
CA ALA A 350 0.45 -18.34 23.36
C ALA A 350 -0.18 -18.13 21.99
N PHE A 351 -0.57 -16.90 21.65
CA PHE A 351 -1.22 -16.60 20.38
C PHE A 351 -0.25 -16.60 19.20
N MET A 352 1.01 -16.22 19.39
CA MET A 352 2.03 -16.43 18.35
C MET A 352 2.19 -17.91 18.02
N LYS A 353 2.27 -18.78 19.04
CA LYS A 353 2.33 -20.23 18.81
C LYS A 353 1.07 -20.74 18.10
N ALA A 354 -0.13 -20.39 18.59
CA ALA A 354 -1.40 -20.85 18.03
C ALA A 354 -1.62 -20.37 16.57
N SER A 355 -1.13 -19.17 16.24
CA SER A 355 -1.26 -18.56 14.91
C SER A 355 -0.21 -19.01 13.89
N THR A 356 0.77 -19.84 14.27
CA THR A 356 1.94 -20.17 13.42
C THR A 356 1.56 -20.65 12.02
N ASP A 357 0.70 -21.68 11.93
CA ASP A 357 0.29 -22.25 10.64
C ASP A 357 -0.52 -21.26 9.80
N MET A 358 -1.26 -20.37 10.45
CA MET A 358 -2.02 -19.32 9.76
C MET A 358 -1.08 -18.23 9.25
N PHE A 359 -0.06 -17.86 10.02
CA PHE A 359 0.96 -16.91 9.61
C PHE A 359 1.72 -17.39 8.38
N GLU A 360 2.17 -18.63 8.38
CA GLU A 360 2.87 -19.23 7.25
C GLU A 360 2.00 -19.23 5.97
N ARG A 361 0.71 -19.57 6.09
CA ARG A 361 -0.20 -19.61 4.93
C ARG A 361 -0.67 -18.25 4.43
N LYS A 362 -1.02 -17.34 5.34
CA LYS A 362 -1.78 -16.12 4.98
C LYS A 362 -0.93 -14.84 4.93
N THR A 363 0.24 -14.81 5.58
CA THR A 363 0.98 -13.55 5.81
C THR A 363 2.48 -13.64 5.51
N LYS A 364 3.15 -14.77 5.77
CA LYS A 364 4.61 -14.88 5.66
C LYS A 364 5.15 -14.47 4.30
N ALA A 365 4.51 -14.89 3.21
CA ALA A 365 4.90 -14.52 1.86
C ALA A 365 4.88 -13.00 1.63
N SER A 366 3.97 -12.26 2.28
CA SER A 366 3.93 -10.80 2.16
C SER A 366 5.18 -10.10 2.74
N LEU A 367 6.04 -10.79 3.49
CA LEU A 367 7.17 -10.17 4.18
C LEU A 367 8.49 -10.17 3.40
N LEU A 368 8.53 -10.65 2.16
CA LEU A 368 9.78 -10.70 1.37
C LEU A 368 10.47 -9.33 1.30
N ILE A 369 9.77 -8.29 0.85
CA ILE A 369 10.36 -6.95 0.72
C ILE A 369 10.69 -6.35 2.09
N SER A 370 9.81 -6.49 3.09
CA SER A 370 10.11 -5.95 4.42
C SER A 370 11.37 -6.57 5.03
N ASN A 371 11.51 -7.90 4.95
CA ASN A 371 12.67 -8.62 5.47
C ASN A 371 13.97 -8.27 4.73
N GLN A 372 13.89 -8.06 3.41
CA GLN A 372 15.04 -7.85 2.54
C GLN A 372 15.37 -6.38 2.27
N ASN A 373 14.48 -5.44 2.59
CA ASN A 373 14.67 -4.02 2.26
C ASN A 373 14.43 -3.08 3.45
N GLY A 374 13.81 -3.54 4.54
CA GLY A 374 13.51 -2.67 5.67
C GLY A 374 12.14 -2.00 5.61
N ASN A 375 11.92 -1.04 6.51
CA ASN A 375 10.71 -0.23 6.51
C ASN A 375 10.81 0.82 5.42
N MET A 376 9.88 0.81 4.48
CA MET A 376 9.80 1.85 3.46
C MET A 376 8.74 2.91 3.81
N TYR A 377 8.26 3.01 5.05
CA TYR A 377 7.13 3.88 5.45
C TYR A 377 5.87 3.70 4.59
N THR A 378 5.41 4.72 3.86
CA THR A 378 4.13 4.68 3.13
C THR A 378 4.04 3.54 2.09
N PRO A 379 5.08 3.21 1.31
CA PRO A 379 5.06 2.05 0.43
C PRO A 379 5.18 0.70 1.16
N SER A 380 5.43 0.63 2.47
CA SER A 380 5.70 -0.65 3.16
C SER A 380 4.57 -1.67 3.00
N VAL A 381 3.31 -1.28 3.22
CA VAL A 381 2.15 -2.18 3.04
C VAL A 381 1.99 -2.62 1.59
N TYR A 382 2.33 -1.77 0.62
CA TYR A 382 2.24 -2.08 -0.81
C TYR A 382 3.43 -2.91 -1.31
N GLY A 383 4.61 -2.76 -0.72
CA GLY A 383 5.73 -3.67 -0.88
C GLY A 383 5.40 -5.06 -0.34
N CYS A 384 4.64 -5.14 0.75
CA CYS A 384 4.13 -6.41 1.25
C CYS A 384 3.06 -7.02 0.33
N LEU A 385 2.18 -6.20 -0.26
CA LEU A 385 1.25 -6.66 -1.30
C LEU A 385 2.00 -7.17 -2.54
N ALA A 386 3.03 -6.46 -3.00
CA ALA A 386 3.87 -6.87 -4.12
C ALA A 386 4.59 -8.20 -3.82
N SER A 387 5.10 -8.36 -2.59
CA SER A 387 5.73 -9.60 -2.12
C SER A 387 4.77 -10.79 -2.15
N LEU A 388 3.51 -10.57 -1.75
CA LEU A 388 2.48 -11.61 -1.81
C LEU A 388 2.22 -12.03 -3.26
N ILE A 389 2.01 -11.06 -4.16
CA ILE A 389 1.73 -11.31 -5.58
C ILE A 389 2.91 -12.05 -6.25
N ALA A 390 4.15 -11.62 -6.00
CA ALA A 390 5.35 -12.19 -6.59
C ALA A 390 5.59 -13.67 -6.23
N GLN A 391 4.95 -14.19 -5.18
CA GLN A 391 5.17 -15.54 -4.65
C GLN A 391 3.99 -16.49 -4.84
N HIS A 392 2.94 -16.05 -5.56
CA HIS A 392 1.77 -16.88 -5.84
C HIS A 392 1.45 -16.88 -7.33
N THR A 393 0.92 -18.00 -7.81
CA THR A 393 0.37 -18.08 -9.16
C THR A 393 -1.00 -17.40 -9.24
N PRO A 394 -1.46 -16.98 -10.43
CA PRO A 394 -2.80 -16.43 -10.62
C PRO A 394 -3.90 -17.37 -10.07
N SER A 395 -3.74 -18.67 -10.27
CA SER A 395 -4.70 -19.69 -9.79
C SER A 395 -4.75 -19.80 -8.26
N GLN A 396 -3.64 -19.59 -7.55
CA GLN A 396 -3.61 -19.59 -6.08
C GLN A 396 -4.30 -18.35 -5.51
N MET A 397 -4.25 -17.23 -6.23
CA MET A 397 -4.84 -15.96 -5.80
C MET A 397 -6.31 -15.80 -6.21
N ALA A 398 -6.74 -16.46 -7.29
CA ALA A 398 -8.06 -16.29 -7.88
C ALA A 398 -9.19 -16.37 -6.83
N GLY A 399 -10.06 -15.36 -6.83
CA GLY A 399 -11.22 -15.31 -5.94
C GLY A 399 -10.93 -15.05 -4.46
N GLN A 400 -9.65 -14.99 -4.05
CA GLN A 400 -9.26 -14.77 -2.66
C GLN A 400 -9.61 -13.36 -2.17
N ARG A 401 -9.79 -13.23 -0.86
CA ARG A 401 -9.88 -11.94 -0.18
C ARG A 401 -8.54 -11.61 0.47
N ILE A 402 -7.98 -10.46 0.11
CA ILE A 402 -6.74 -9.95 0.72
C ILE A 402 -7.13 -8.86 1.70
N GLY A 403 -6.96 -9.11 3.00
CA GLY A 403 -7.06 -8.08 4.03
C GLY A 403 -5.79 -7.23 4.05
N VAL A 404 -5.94 -5.91 4.14
CA VAL A 404 -4.84 -4.96 4.12
C VAL A 404 -4.98 -4.01 5.31
N PHE A 405 -4.04 -4.08 6.25
CA PHE A 405 -3.94 -3.15 7.37
C PHE A 405 -2.86 -2.12 7.12
N SER A 406 -3.26 -0.86 6.97
CA SER A 406 -2.37 0.29 6.86
C SER A 406 -2.40 1.11 8.14
N TYR A 407 -1.23 1.56 8.57
CA TYR A 407 -1.02 2.31 9.81
C TYR A 407 0.00 3.41 9.56
N GLY A 408 -0.21 4.59 10.15
CA GLY A 408 0.78 5.64 10.29
C GLY A 408 0.60 6.34 11.62
N SER A 409 1.70 6.56 12.34
CA SER A 409 1.74 7.20 13.66
C SER A 409 1.14 8.61 13.69
N GLY A 410 0.80 9.07 14.90
CA GLY A 410 0.08 10.32 15.13
C GLY A 410 -1.40 10.23 15.57
N PHE A 411 -2.18 9.17 15.34
CA PHE A 411 -2.10 8.12 14.33
C PHE A 411 -3.38 8.04 13.48
N ALA A 412 -3.23 7.50 12.28
CA ALA A 412 -4.29 7.12 11.36
C ALA A 412 -4.09 5.69 10.87
N ALA A 413 -5.16 4.89 10.85
CA ALA A 413 -5.10 3.50 10.43
C ALA A 413 -6.38 3.05 9.74
N THR A 414 -6.26 2.12 8.79
CA THR A 414 -7.40 1.45 8.17
C THR A 414 -7.10 0.00 7.85
N LEU A 415 -8.00 -0.90 8.26
CA LEU A 415 -8.10 -2.25 7.72
C LEU A 415 -9.16 -2.26 6.61
N TYR A 416 -8.76 -2.63 5.41
CA TYR A 416 -9.67 -2.78 4.25
C TYR A 416 -9.40 -4.11 3.54
N SER A 417 -10.16 -4.40 2.49
CA SER A 417 -9.94 -5.61 1.71
C SER A 417 -10.05 -5.41 0.21
N LEU A 418 -9.28 -6.24 -0.50
CA LEU A 418 -9.30 -6.40 -1.95
C LEU A 418 -9.87 -7.78 -2.28
N ARG A 419 -10.71 -7.85 -3.30
CA ARG A 419 -11.17 -9.10 -3.90
C ARG A 419 -10.39 -9.37 -5.17
N VAL A 420 -9.72 -10.52 -5.21
CA VAL A 420 -9.04 -10.97 -6.43
C VAL A 420 -10.07 -11.49 -7.42
N THR A 421 -9.94 -11.12 -8.69
CA THR A 421 -10.76 -11.66 -9.78
C THR A 421 -10.70 -13.18 -9.85
N GLN A 422 -11.74 -13.81 -10.37
CA GLN A 422 -11.75 -15.25 -10.67
C GLN A 422 -10.99 -15.57 -11.96
N ASP A 423 -10.85 -14.59 -12.85
CA ASP A 423 -10.16 -14.76 -14.12
C ASP A 423 -8.65 -14.82 -13.93
N HIS A 424 -8.10 -16.01 -14.07
CA HIS A 424 -6.69 -16.33 -13.85
C HIS A 424 -6.06 -17.03 -15.06
N ILE A 425 -6.71 -16.97 -16.23
CA ILE A 425 -6.19 -17.60 -17.44
C ILE A 425 -4.95 -16.83 -17.94
N PRO A 426 -4.05 -17.49 -18.70
CA PRO A 426 -2.92 -16.81 -19.32
C PRO A 426 -3.34 -15.58 -20.14
N GLY A 427 -2.69 -14.44 -19.91
CA GLY A 427 -3.00 -13.15 -20.55
C GLY A 427 -4.12 -12.33 -19.89
N SER A 428 -4.79 -12.87 -18.86
CA SER A 428 -5.74 -12.12 -18.03
C SER A 428 -5.07 -10.94 -17.31
N SER A 429 -5.88 -10.02 -16.76
CA SER A 429 -5.33 -8.90 -15.98
C SER A 429 -4.60 -9.38 -14.71
N LEU A 430 -5.05 -10.47 -14.08
CA LEU A 430 -4.38 -11.06 -12.92
C LEU A 430 -3.04 -11.70 -13.32
N ASP A 431 -3.01 -12.45 -14.43
CA ASP A 431 -1.78 -13.04 -14.95
C ASP A 431 -0.72 -11.98 -15.26
N LYS A 432 -1.11 -10.89 -15.93
CA LYS A 432 -0.22 -9.75 -16.20
C LYS A 432 0.33 -9.10 -14.92
N LEU A 433 -0.52 -8.92 -13.91
CA LEU A 433 -0.11 -8.35 -12.62
C LEU A 433 0.86 -9.28 -11.86
N VAL A 434 0.64 -10.59 -11.90
CA VAL A 434 1.55 -11.56 -11.27
C VAL A 434 2.89 -11.60 -12.02
N LEU A 435 2.85 -11.70 -13.35
CA LEU A 435 4.05 -11.74 -14.19
C LEU A 435 4.90 -10.48 -14.04
N SER A 436 4.29 -9.31 -13.88
CA SER A 436 5.01 -8.06 -13.69
C SER A 436 5.82 -8.02 -12.39
N LEU A 437 5.55 -8.87 -11.41
CA LEU A 437 6.27 -8.92 -10.14
C LEU A 437 7.09 -10.21 -9.96
N SER A 438 7.13 -11.07 -10.97
CA SER A 438 7.81 -12.38 -10.88
C SER A 438 9.33 -12.31 -10.71
N ASP A 439 9.96 -11.20 -11.13
CA ASP A 439 11.40 -10.97 -11.03
C ASP A 439 11.82 -10.33 -9.68
N LEU A 440 10.88 -10.12 -8.76
CA LEU A 440 11.10 -9.34 -7.53
C LEU A 440 12.26 -9.87 -6.68
N LYS A 441 12.35 -11.19 -6.51
CA LYS A 441 13.43 -11.82 -5.73
C LYS A 441 14.79 -11.64 -6.43
N THR A 442 14.83 -11.86 -7.74
CA THR A 442 16.04 -11.65 -8.56
C THR A 442 16.53 -10.20 -8.45
N ARG A 443 15.61 -9.23 -8.50
CA ARG A 443 15.94 -7.80 -8.33
C ARG A 443 16.47 -7.47 -6.93
N LEU A 444 15.97 -8.14 -5.89
CA LEU A 444 16.47 -7.96 -4.52
C LEU A 444 17.89 -8.51 -4.36
N ASP A 445 18.14 -9.67 -4.96
CA ASP A 445 19.43 -10.38 -4.87
C ASP A 445 20.51 -9.77 -5.79
N SER A 446 20.13 -8.99 -6.80
CA SER A 446 21.08 -8.26 -7.66
C SER A 446 21.67 -7.00 -7.02
N ARG A 447 21.18 -6.61 -5.83
CA ARG A 447 21.68 -5.43 -5.10
C ARG A 447 23.09 -5.65 -4.56
N LYS A 448 23.81 -4.54 -4.41
CA LYS A 448 25.17 -4.49 -3.85
C LYS A 448 25.10 -4.45 -2.31
N LYS A 449 25.74 -5.42 -1.67
CA LYS A 449 25.98 -5.39 -0.22
C LYS A 449 27.03 -4.32 0.11
N VAL A 450 26.73 -3.47 1.08
CA VAL A 450 27.61 -2.42 1.59
C VAL A 450 27.93 -2.70 3.06
N SER A 451 29.18 -2.46 3.47
CA SER A 451 29.60 -2.67 4.85
C SER A 451 28.93 -1.68 5.81
N PRO A 452 28.70 -2.05 7.08
CA PRO A 452 28.12 -1.16 8.09
C PRO A 452 28.88 0.16 8.29
N ALA A 453 30.21 0.15 8.12
CA ALA A 453 31.04 1.35 8.20
C ALA A 453 30.72 2.35 7.07
N LEU A 454 30.71 1.88 5.81
CA LEU A 454 30.38 2.72 4.66
C LEU A 454 28.91 3.15 4.68
N PHE A 455 27.99 2.30 5.15
CA PHE A 455 26.61 2.69 5.42
C PHE A 455 26.54 3.83 6.45
N SER A 456 27.29 3.75 7.55
CA SER A 456 27.32 4.79 8.57
C SER A 456 27.90 6.12 8.05
N GLU A 457 28.94 6.06 7.21
CA GLU A 457 29.48 7.23 6.50
C GLU A 457 28.44 7.86 5.57
N ASN A 458 27.68 7.03 4.84
CA ASN A 458 26.62 7.51 3.96
C ASN A 458 25.48 8.20 4.74
N MET A 459 25.06 7.62 5.87
CA MET A 459 24.04 8.22 6.74
C MET A 459 24.52 9.56 7.31
N LYS A 460 25.81 9.66 7.65
CA LYS A 460 26.40 10.93 8.09
C LYS A 460 26.45 11.96 6.97
N LEU A 461 26.87 11.57 5.76
CA LEU A 461 26.84 12.46 4.59
C LEU A 461 25.43 12.99 4.33
N ARG A 462 24.40 12.13 4.46
CA ARG A 462 23.00 12.53 4.33
C ARG A 462 22.59 13.58 5.37
N GLU A 463 22.97 13.37 6.62
CA GLU A 463 22.75 14.35 7.71
C GLU A 463 23.42 15.70 7.39
N ASP A 464 24.71 15.65 7.01
CA ASP A 464 25.52 16.84 6.70
C ASP A 464 25.00 17.60 5.47
N THR A 465 24.35 16.92 4.52
CA THR A 465 23.89 17.50 3.25
C THR A 465 22.41 17.86 3.22
N HIS A 466 21.63 17.50 4.26
CA HIS A 466 20.16 17.60 4.25
C HIS A 466 19.63 19.01 3.91
N HIS A 467 20.29 20.06 4.41
CA HIS A 467 19.93 21.48 4.17
C HIS A 467 20.86 22.22 3.22
N LEU A 468 21.83 21.54 2.59
CA LEU A 468 22.78 22.23 1.74
C LEU A 468 22.15 22.67 0.42
N ALA A 469 22.37 23.93 0.09
CA ALA A 469 22.17 24.51 -1.24
C ALA A 469 23.51 24.58 -1.99
N ASN A 470 23.46 24.74 -3.32
CA ASN A 470 24.62 24.74 -4.20
C ASN A 470 25.52 23.49 -4.02
N TYR A 471 24.88 22.33 -3.91
CA TYR A 471 25.50 21.03 -3.71
C TYR A 471 25.37 20.15 -4.96
N VAL A 472 26.44 19.40 -5.25
CA VAL A 472 26.44 18.37 -6.30
C VAL A 472 26.66 17.02 -5.61
N PRO A 473 25.69 16.09 -5.68
CA PRO A 473 25.84 14.75 -5.12
C PRO A 473 27.10 14.04 -5.60
N GLN A 474 27.74 13.32 -4.69
CA GLN A 474 29.04 12.67 -4.88
C GLN A 474 28.92 11.16 -5.14
N GLY A 475 27.79 10.53 -4.79
CA GLY A 475 27.54 9.12 -5.03
C GLY A 475 27.71 8.72 -6.50
N SER A 476 28.09 7.46 -6.73
CA SER A 476 28.27 6.92 -8.08
C SER A 476 26.91 6.72 -8.77
N VAL A 477 26.77 7.25 -9.99
CA VAL A 477 25.61 6.98 -10.85
C VAL A 477 25.64 5.54 -11.37
N GLU A 478 26.82 4.94 -11.50
CA GLU A 478 26.98 3.55 -11.95
C GLU A 478 26.52 2.52 -10.93
N ASP A 479 26.43 2.91 -9.65
CA ASP A 479 25.90 2.03 -8.61
C ASP A 479 24.37 1.93 -8.68
N LEU A 480 23.67 2.82 -9.40
CA LEU A 480 22.20 2.83 -9.50
C LEU A 480 21.71 1.79 -10.50
N PHE A 481 20.48 1.28 -10.29
CA PHE A 481 19.85 0.43 -11.30
C PHE A 481 19.63 1.18 -12.62
N PRO A 482 19.70 0.50 -13.78
CA PRO A 482 19.32 1.08 -15.08
C PRO A 482 17.93 1.73 -15.03
N GLY A 483 17.79 2.88 -15.68
CA GLY A 483 16.53 3.64 -15.71
C GLY A 483 16.18 4.41 -14.43
N THR A 484 17.05 4.40 -13.41
CA THR A 484 16.85 5.14 -12.15
C THR A 484 17.02 6.65 -12.38
N TRP A 485 16.07 7.44 -11.89
CA TRP A 485 16.24 8.89 -11.75
C TRP A 485 17.09 9.21 -10.52
N TYR A 486 17.97 10.20 -10.67
CA TYR A 486 18.87 10.63 -9.61
C TYR A 486 19.05 12.14 -9.60
N LEU A 487 19.37 12.67 -8.43
CA LEU A 487 19.68 14.07 -8.19
C LEU A 487 21.05 14.41 -8.81
N THR A 488 21.07 15.41 -9.70
CA THR A 488 22.30 15.89 -10.34
C THR A 488 22.88 17.09 -9.62
N ARG A 489 22.01 17.98 -9.12
CA ARG A 489 22.40 19.25 -8.50
C ARG A 489 21.27 19.81 -7.64
N VAL A 490 21.64 20.45 -6.54
CA VAL A 490 20.82 21.42 -5.80
C VAL A 490 21.48 22.77 -5.97
N ASP A 491 20.82 23.76 -6.56
CA ASP A 491 21.43 25.08 -6.76
C ASP A 491 21.36 25.99 -5.51
N ASP A 492 21.83 27.22 -5.63
CA ASP A 492 21.85 28.23 -4.55
C ASP A 492 20.44 28.63 -4.06
N LYS A 493 19.41 28.32 -4.84
CA LYS A 493 18.00 28.59 -4.55
C LYS A 493 17.23 27.32 -4.20
N HIS A 494 17.93 26.23 -3.85
CA HIS A 494 17.35 24.93 -3.48
C HIS A 494 16.54 24.27 -4.61
N ARG A 495 16.68 24.72 -5.86
CA ARG A 495 16.05 24.05 -7.00
C ARG A 495 16.83 22.77 -7.28
N ARG A 496 16.10 21.67 -7.41
CA ARG A 496 16.65 20.33 -7.61
C ARG A 496 16.54 19.95 -9.08
N GLU A 497 17.66 19.49 -9.63
CA GLU A 497 17.75 18.99 -11.00
C GLU A 497 17.93 17.48 -10.98
N TYR A 498 17.31 16.79 -11.93
CA TYR A 498 17.33 15.34 -12.01
C TYR A 498 17.72 14.87 -13.40
N ALA A 499 18.38 13.72 -13.47
CA ALA A 499 18.64 12.99 -14.69
C ALA A 499 18.28 11.52 -14.51
N ARG A 500 18.15 10.80 -15.63
CA ARG A 500 17.86 9.36 -15.63
C ARG A 500 19.09 8.59 -16.08
N ARG A 501 19.48 7.57 -15.30
CA ARG A 501 20.51 6.60 -15.73
C ARG A 501 19.99 5.88 -16.98
N PRO A 502 20.79 5.75 -18.06
CA PRO A 502 20.40 5.00 -19.25
C PRO A 502 19.94 3.57 -18.91
N LEU A 503 19.12 2.99 -19.77
CA LEU A 503 18.89 1.55 -19.77
C LEU A 503 20.15 0.86 -20.33
N ASP A 504 20.41 -0.38 -19.94
CA ASP A 504 21.61 -1.10 -20.43
C ASP A 504 21.58 -1.28 -21.96
N ASP A 505 20.39 -1.33 -22.57
CA ASP A 505 20.19 -1.43 -24.03
C ASP A 505 20.46 -0.10 -24.78
N ASP A 506 20.50 1.03 -24.07
CA ASP A 506 20.76 2.38 -24.64
C ASP A 506 22.25 2.73 -24.65
N LEU A 507 23.11 1.91 -24.02
CA LEU A 507 24.55 2.09 -24.05
C LEU A 507 25.09 1.69 -25.43
N PRO A 508 25.93 2.51 -26.08
CA PRO A 508 26.61 2.08 -27.30
C PRO A 508 27.39 0.80 -27.00
N ALA A 509 27.16 -0.27 -27.77
CA ALA A 509 28.01 -1.46 -27.73
C ALA A 509 29.47 -0.99 -27.78
N GLU A 510 30.30 -1.39 -26.81
CA GLU A 510 31.67 -0.92 -26.67
C GLU A 510 32.39 -0.93 -28.03
N SER A 511 32.54 0.27 -28.62
CA SER A 511 33.35 0.45 -29.81
C SER A 511 34.81 0.52 -29.39
N GLU A 512 35.56 -0.48 -29.83
CA GLU A 512 36.98 -0.43 -30.16
C GLU A 512 37.85 0.42 -29.21
N ARG A 513 38.35 -0.21 -28.14
CA ARG A 513 39.58 0.26 -27.47
C ARG A 513 40.73 -0.73 -27.67
N VAL A 514 41.60 -0.32 -28.60
CA VAL A 514 43.06 -0.51 -28.61
C VAL A 514 43.57 -1.92 -28.91
N ARG A 515 43.72 -2.23 -30.20
CA ARG A 515 44.90 -2.96 -30.69
C ARG A 515 45.80 -1.99 -31.46
N SER A 516 46.61 -1.24 -30.72
CA SER A 516 47.83 -0.61 -31.24
C SER A 516 49.02 -1.10 -30.43
N SER A 517 50.09 -1.46 -31.14
CA SER A 517 51.31 -2.19 -30.71
C SER A 517 51.10 -3.71 -30.66
N SER A 518 51.90 -4.54 -31.33
CA SER A 518 53.33 -4.43 -31.66
C SER A 518 53.68 -5.11 -33.00
N ALA A 519 54.72 -4.55 -33.61
CA ALA A 519 55.36 -5.00 -34.84
C ALA A 519 55.77 -6.47 -34.88
N THR A 520 55.81 -7.03 -36.09
CA THR A 520 56.83 -8.03 -36.44
C THR A 520 57.23 -7.82 -37.90
N GLU A 521 58.47 -7.38 -38.09
CA GLU A 521 59.20 -7.43 -39.35
C GLU A 521 59.33 -8.89 -39.79
N VAL A 522 59.04 -9.19 -41.07
CA VAL A 522 59.70 -10.27 -41.81
C VAL A 522 59.83 -9.83 -43.27
N GLN A 523 61.08 -9.75 -43.72
CA GLN A 523 61.53 -9.58 -45.12
C GLN A 523 61.42 -10.90 -45.91
N GLU A 524 61.64 -10.80 -47.22
CA GLU A 524 61.76 -11.85 -48.26
C GLU A 524 60.40 -12.19 -48.90
N GLU A 525 60.16 -12.03 -50.20
CA GLU A 525 61.01 -11.98 -51.41
C GLU A 525 60.38 -11.08 -52.49
#